data_AF-A0A7C1IK81-F1
#
_entry.id   AF-A0A7C1IK81-F1
#
_cell.length_a   1.000
_cell.length_b   1.000
_cell.length_c   1.000
_cell.angle_alpha   90.00
_cell.angle_beta   90.00
_cell.angle_gamma   90.00
#
_symmetry.space_group_name_H-M   'P 1'
#
loop_
_entity.id
_entity.type
_entity.pdbx_description
1 polymer ?
#
loop_
_entity_poly.entity_id
_entity_poly.type
_entity_poly.pdbx_seq_one_letter_code
_entity_poly.pdbx_strand_id
1 'polypeptide(L)'
;MIDQLSQQLQSPDPAQRKSAIIALANSKDPSALKPLEWVYRNDPDPQLRALAAKAGSYIQQANQGQQQAAPPPPPAPPRFSSSTPASSGYEAAYDHSQVHVPAQEVSAKDQKRAKDHYETAMTYHLKGDRARAVEFLGKALRLNPNMRKEQAFMGLAVTVTGLQLEDALRLIENPAAYSQLMMMPGRAPSSDFARKTPRATGGSWSGTAVDLALYWLITTLAWIAFLIFGINGLISLMDEYAESTGSSYTYTDADGTEVTIEYGSGTELDTESLEDLAALSLPLLIGVAAIVGLGSVLGLIIQSYAVHLAATMILKGDNSWLGQLSKYVPYHSGVTLVMAAILILFLALSEGSPDIMLVFSFILTIASLGYYVVTALVVGKAYNFGVFSGCLSIFIGGLILQAFACICGFLMGGASALGGAGVQ
;
A
#
# COMPACT_ATOMS: atom_id res chain seq x y z
N MET A 1 19.11 1.72 -40.23
CA MET A 1 18.98 1.51 -38.77
C MET A 1 18.72 0.05 -38.43
N ILE A 2 17.77 -0.63 -39.12
CA ILE A 2 17.49 -2.07 -38.95
C ILE A 2 18.75 -2.95 -39.12
N ASP A 3 19.60 -2.66 -40.12
CA ASP A 3 20.81 -3.45 -40.38
C ASP A 3 21.82 -3.38 -39.24
N GLN A 4 22.01 -2.20 -38.64
CA GLN A 4 22.89 -2.00 -37.49
C GLN A 4 22.36 -2.74 -36.24
N LEU A 5 21.04 -2.70 -36.01
CA LEU A 5 20.42 -3.46 -34.92
C LEU A 5 20.49 -4.97 -35.16
N SER A 6 20.40 -5.41 -36.42
CA SER A 6 20.54 -6.82 -36.80
C SER A 6 21.97 -7.33 -36.56
N GLN A 7 22.99 -6.49 -36.76
CA GLN A 7 24.36 -6.82 -36.35
C GLN A 7 24.51 -6.92 -34.83
N GLN A 8 23.84 -6.04 -34.06
CA GLN A 8 23.88 -6.10 -32.59
C GLN A 8 23.21 -7.36 -32.01
N LEU A 9 22.24 -7.96 -32.73
CA LEU A 9 21.66 -9.26 -32.36
C LEU A 9 22.68 -10.41 -32.40
N GLN A 10 23.82 -10.24 -33.07
CA GLN A 10 24.90 -11.23 -33.10
C GLN A 10 25.98 -10.98 -32.03
N SER A 11 25.81 -9.96 -31.17
CA SER A 11 26.77 -9.65 -30.10
C SER A 11 26.89 -10.82 -29.11
N PRO A 12 28.11 -11.17 -28.65
CA PRO A 12 28.28 -12.17 -27.60
C PRO A 12 27.64 -11.74 -26.27
N ASP A 13 27.50 -10.43 -26.06
CA ASP A 13 26.90 -9.86 -24.84
C ASP A 13 25.36 -9.95 -24.87
N PRO A 14 24.73 -10.71 -23.94
CA PRO A 14 23.28 -10.83 -23.87
C PRO A 14 22.57 -9.50 -23.58
N ALA A 15 23.23 -8.54 -22.91
CA ALA A 15 22.64 -7.23 -22.64
C ALA A 15 22.48 -6.41 -23.93
N GLN A 16 23.45 -6.49 -24.84
CA GLN A 16 23.38 -5.84 -26.16
C GLN A 16 22.34 -6.50 -27.07
N ARG A 17 22.25 -7.83 -27.06
CA ARG A 17 21.18 -8.52 -27.80
C ARG A 17 19.80 -8.11 -27.28
N LYS A 18 19.62 -8.02 -25.96
CA LYS A 18 18.37 -7.55 -25.33
C LYS A 18 17.99 -6.13 -25.79
N SER A 19 18.94 -5.19 -25.76
CA SER A 19 18.66 -3.81 -26.18
C SER A 19 18.30 -3.72 -27.66
N ALA A 20 18.97 -4.50 -28.52
CA ALA A 20 18.66 -4.60 -29.94
C ALA A 20 17.26 -5.19 -30.21
N ILE A 21 16.84 -6.23 -29.47
CA ILE A 21 15.48 -6.79 -29.56
C ILE A 21 14.42 -5.73 -29.22
N ILE A 22 14.64 -4.95 -28.15
CA ILE A 22 13.71 -3.89 -27.73
C ILE A 22 13.68 -2.75 -28.77
N ALA A 23 14.83 -2.34 -29.28
CA ALA A 23 14.92 -1.31 -30.31
C ALA A 23 14.21 -1.72 -31.61
N LEU A 24 14.35 -2.99 -32.03
CA LEU A 24 13.62 -3.55 -33.17
C LEU A 24 12.11 -3.64 -32.91
N ALA A 25 11.67 -3.98 -31.70
CA ALA A 25 10.25 -3.97 -31.35
C ALA A 25 9.65 -2.55 -31.45
N ASN A 26 10.39 -1.55 -30.99
CA ASN A 26 9.94 -0.16 -30.95
C ASN A 26 9.90 0.51 -32.33
N SER A 27 10.69 0.04 -33.30
CA SER A 27 10.63 0.58 -34.67
C SER A 27 9.29 0.28 -35.35
N LYS A 28 8.58 -0.78 -34.92
CA LYS A 28 7.33 -1.28 -35.50
C LYS A 28 7.45 -1.61 -37.00
N ASP A 29 8.66 -1.75 -37.51
CA ASP A 29 8.93 -2.00 -38.91
C ASP A 29 8.75 -3.50 -39.23
N PRO A 30 7.90 -3.88 -40.20
CA PRO A 30 7.74 -5.27 -40.62
C PRO A 30 9.03 -5.97 -41.02
N SER A 31 10.04 -5.23 -41.50
CA SER A 31 11.34 -5.81 -41.88
C SER A 31 12.13 -6.38 -40.68
N ALA A 32 11.82 -5.93 -39.45
CA ALA A 32 12.42 -6.45 -38.22
C ALA A 32 11.92 -7.85 -37.82
N LEU A 33 10.85 -8.36 -38.43
CA LEU A 33 10.28 -9.67 -38.10
C LEU A 33 11.25 -10.82 -38.38
N LYS A 34 11.99 -10.78 -39.51
CA LYS A 34 12.95 -11.83 -39.87
C LYS A 34 14.12 -11.94 -38.88
N PRO A 35 14.81 -10.84 -38.51
CA PRO A 35 15.84 -10.88 -37.46
C PRO A 35 15.32 -11.38 -36.10
N LEU A 36 14.13 -10.93 -35.67
CA LEU A 36 13.53 -11.36 -34.40
C LEU A 36 13.18 -12.85 -34.40
N GLU A 37 12.69 -13.38 -35.52
CA GLU A 37 12.43 -14.82 -35.69
C GLU A 37 13.72 -15.63 -35.60
N TRP A 38 14.82 -15.14 -36.18
CA TRP A 38 16.12 -15.81 -36.07
C TRP A 38 16.59 -15.91 -34.62
N VAL A 39 16.45 -14.83 -33.83
CA VAL A 39 16.77 -14.82 -32.38
C VAL A 39 15.89 -15.80 -31.62
N TYR A 40 14.58 -15.80 -31.88
CA TYR A 40 13.65 -16.74 -31.24
C TYR A 40 14.06 -18.20 -31.46
N ARG A 41 14.56 -18.55 -32.65
CA ARG A 41 14.96 -19.93 -32.97
C ARG A 41 16.36 -20.28 -32.47
N ASN A 42 17.31 -19.34 -32.51
CA ASN A 42 18.74 -19.67 -32.41
C ASN A 42 19.48 -19.04 -31.21
N ASP A 43 18.89 -18.09 -30.47
CA ASP A 43 19.60 -17.47 -29.34
C ASP A 43 19.82 -18.48 -28.20
N PRO A 44 21.05 -18.60 -27.65
CA PRO A 44 21.34 -19.51 -26.55
C PRO A 44 20.59 -19.16 -25.26
N ASP A 45 20.20 -17.89 -25.06
CA ASP A 45 19.48 -17.45 -23.87
C ASP A 45 17.95 -17.66 -24.04
N PRO A 46 17.31 -18.53 -23.22
CA PRO A 46 15.87 -18.75 -23.29
C PRO A 46 15.03 -17.49 -22.98
N GLN A 47 15.55 -16.55 -22.18
CA GLN A 47 14.85 -15.31 -21.89
C GLN A 47 14.82 -14.37 -23.10
N LEU A 48 15.92 -14.29 -23.85
CA LEU A 48 15.97 -13.49 -25.08
C LEU A 48 15.10 -14.08 -26.19
N ARG A 49 14.99 -15.42 -26.27
CA ARG A 49 14.03 -16.08 -27.17
C ARG A 49 12.59 -15.67 -26.85
N ALA A 50 12.19 -15.74 -25.59
CA ALA A 50 10.85 -15.32 -25.17
C ALA A 50 10.59 -13.82 -25.43
N LEU A 51 11.60 -12.97 -25.23
CA LEU A 51 11.51 -11.54 -25.51
C LEU A 51 11.34 -11.26 -27.01
N ALA A 52 12.09 -11.96 -27.87
CA ALA A 52 12.01 -11.83 -29.32
C ALA A 52 10.65 -12.28 -29.87
N ALA A 53 10.08 -13.37 -29.34
CA ALA A 53 8.72 -13.79 -29.68
C ALA A 53 7.68 -12.70 -29.37
N LYS A 54 7.76 -12.10 -28.17
CA LYS A 54 6.88 -11.02 -27.75
C LYS A 54 7.03 -9.77 -28.62
N ALA A 55 8.26 -9.41 -28.97
CA ALA A 55 8.57 -8.31 -29.87
C ALA A 55 7.96 -8.52 -31.27
N GLY A 56 8.08 -9.73 -31.83
CA GLY A 56 7.49 -10.07 -33.13
C GLY A 56 5.97 -9.91 -33.15
N SER A 57 5.27 -10.42 -32.13
CA SER A 57 3.81 -10.27 -32.01
C SER A 57 3.39 -8.80 -31.90
N TYR A 58 4.17 -7.96 -31.19
CA TYR A 58 3.89 -6.52 -31.07
C TYR A 58 3.95 -5.79 -32.41
N ILE A 59 4.97 -6.08 -33.23
CA ILE A 59 5.11 -5.49 -34.57
C ILE A 59 3.96 -5.91 -35.48
N GLN A 60 3.55 -7.18 -35.45
CA GLN A 60 2.41 -7.67 -36.25
C GLN A 60 1.10 -6.96 -35.89
N GLN A 61 0.80 -6.81 -34.59
CA GLN A 61 -0.39 -6.10 -34.13
C GLN A 61 -0.38 -4.63 -34.54
N ALA A 62 0.77 -3.96 -34.45
CA ALA A 62 0.90 -2.55 -34.85
C ALA A 62 0.64 -2.32 -36.34
N ASN A 63 1.05 -3.26 -37.20
CA ASN A 63 0.89 -3.14 -38.66
C ASN A 63 -0.49 -3.59 -39.17
N GLN A 64 -1.17 -4.50 -38.46
CA GLN A 64 -2.55 -4.90 -38.79
C GLN A 64 -3.53 -3.71 -38.77
N GLY A 65 -3.31 -2.73 -37.88
CA GLY A 65 -4.12 -1.51 -37.83
C GLY A 65 -3.88 -0.54 -39.00
N GLN A 66 -2.76 -0.64 -39.72
CA GLN A 66 -2.46 0.24 -40.86
C GLN A 66 -2.96 -0.31 -42.20
N GLN A 67 -3.13 -1.63 -42.33
CA GLN A 67 -3.62 -2.28 -43.56
C GLN A 67 -5.15 -2.18 -43.76
N GLN A 68 -5.90 -1.74 -42.75
CA GLN A 68 -7.36 -1.57 -42.83
C GLN A 68 -7.82 -0.17 -43.32
N ALA A 69 -6.89 0.72 -43.72
CA ALA A 69 -7.19 2.09 -44.14
C ALA A 69 -7.27 2.31 -45.67
N ALA A 70 -7.30 1.26 -46.50
CA ALA A 70 -7.52 1.40 -47.93
C ALA A 70 -9.04 1.33 -48.27
N PRO A 71 -9.58 2.20 -49.14
CA PRO A 71 -11.02 2.19 -49.46
C PRO A 71 -11.41 0.92 -50.22
N PRO A 72 -12.58 0.32 -49.95
CA PRO A 72 -13.01 -0.92 -50.60
C PRO A 72 -13.43 -0.68 -52.07
N PRO A 73 -13.06 -1.57 -53.01
CA PRO A 73 -13.62 -1.58 -54.36
C PRO A 73 -15.05 -2.19 -54.37
N PRO A 74 -15.90 -1.83 -55.33
CA PRO A 74 -17.31 -2.23 -55.37
C PRO A 74 -17.52 -3.73 -55.71
N PRO A 75 -18.66 -4.32 -55.27
CA PRO A 75 -18.86 -5.78 -55.29
C PRO A 75 -19.29 -6.30 -56.65
N ALA A 76 -18.72 -7.44 -57.06
CA ALA A 76 -19.15 -8.24 -58.21
C ALA A 76 -19.65 -9.63 -57.76
N PRO A 77 -20.57 -10.27 -58.52
CA PRO A 77 -21.50 -11.32 -58.06
C PRO A 77 -20.88 -12.75 -58.05
N PRO A 78 -21.58 -13.76 -57.47
CA PRO A 78 -20.95 -14.97 -56.98
C PRO A 78 -20.58 -15.93 -58.11
N ARG A 79 -19.42 -16.61 -57.98
CA ARG A 79 -19.02 -17.69 -58.88
C ARG A 79 -18.80 -18.99 -58.12
N PHE A 80 -19.24 -20.05 -58.81
CA PHE A 80 -19.28 -21.44 -58.44
C PHE A 80 -17.90 -22.09 -58.24
N SER A 81 -17.93 -23.18 -57.48
CA SER A 81 -16.87 -24.12 -57.14
C SER A 81 -16.09 -24.69 -58.32
N SER A 82 -14.79 -24.95 -58.09
CA SER A 82 -14.06 -26.05 -58.76
C SER A 82 -12.83 -26.49 -57.95
N SER A 83 -12.88 -27.74 -57.47
CA SER A 83 -11.83 -28.77 -57.35
C SER A 83 -10.34 -28.43 -57.14
N THR A 84 -9.80 -29.03 -56.07
CA THR A 84 -8.44 -29.44 -55.63
C THR A 84 -7.57 -30.14 -56.73
N PRO A 85 -6.23 -30.44 -56.59
CA PRO A 85 -5.50 -30.74 -55.34
C PRO A 85 -3.98 -30.39 -55.15
N ALA A 86 -3.57 -30.55 -53.86
CA ALA A 86 -2.30 -31.04 -53.31
C ALA A 86 -1.09 -30.11 -53.05
N SER A 87 -0.79 -29.85 -51.77
CA SER A 87 0.43 -30.36 -51.09
C SER A 87 0.44 -30.07 -49.57
N SER A 88 0.75 -31.12 -48.78
CA SER A 88 1.34 -31.17 -47.41
C SER A 88 0.72 -30.26 -46.32
N GLY A 89 0.08 -30.75 -45.25
CA GLY A 89 0.49 -31.83 -44.35
C GLY A 89 0.47 -31.25 -42.93
N TYR A 90 -0.25 -31.90 -42.00
CA TYR A 90 -0.54 -31.49 -40.61
C TYR A 90 -1.68 -30.48 -40.40
N GLU A 91 -2.92 -30.87 -40.69
CA GLU A 91 -4.11 -30.24 -40.11
C GLU A 91 -5.02 -31.35 -39.56
N ALA A 92 -4.95 -31.56 -38.25
CA ALA A 92 -5.92 -32.39 -37.55
C ALA A 92 -7.23 -31.59 -37.51
N ALA A 93 -8.23 -32.10 -38.21
CA ALA A 93 -9.56 -31.53 -38.35
C ALA A 93 -10.22 -31.30 -36.98
N TYR A 94 -10.27 -30.04 -36.56
CA TYR A 94 -11.32 -29.57 -35.65
C TYR A 94 -12.51 -29.16 -36.52
N ASP A 95 -13.54 -30.00 -36.51
CA ASP A 95 -14.85 -29.69 -37.06
C ASP A 95 -15.45 -28.50 -36.27
N HIS A 96 -15.29 -27.29 -36.79
CA HIS A 96 -16.01 -26.10 -36.34
C HIS A 96 -17.42 -26.10 -36.93
N SER A 97 -18.20 -27.15 -36.65
CA SER A 97 -19.66 -27.07 -36.74
C SER A 97 -20.11 -26.03 -35.71
N GLN A 98 -20.29 -24.79 -36.19
CA GLN A 98 -20.72 -23.65 -35.40
C GLN A 98 -22.11 -23.94 -34.80
N VAL A 99 -22.13 -24.49 -33.60
CA VAL A 99 -23.33 -24.51 -32.76
C VAL A 99 -23.63 -23.04 -32.42
N HIS A 100 -24.61 -22.47 -33.12
CA HIS A 100 -25.08 -21.11 -32.90
C HIS A 100 -25.86 -21.06 -31.57
N VAL A 101 -25.12 -21.05 -30.45
CA VAL A 101 -25.71 -20.83 -29.12
C VAL A 101 -26.03 -19.34 -29.00
N PRO A 102 -27.32 -18.96 -28.82
CA PRO A 102 -27.74 -17.57 -28.75
C PRO A 102 -26.95 -16.83 -27.66
N ALA A 103 -26.51 -15.60 -27.97
CA ALA A 103 -25.81 -14.76 -27.01
C ALA A 103 -26.71 -14.52 -25.80
N GLN A 104 -26.20 -14.75 -24.60
CA GLN A 104 -26.96 -14.44 -23.38
C GLN A 104 -26.98 -12.93 -23.19
N GLU A 105 -28.16 -12.37 -22.89
CA GLU A 105 -28.27 -10.98 -22.49
C GLU A 105 -27.63 -10.78 -21.11
N VAL A 106 -26.53 -10.04 -21.08
CA VAL A 106 -25.80 -9.69 -19.85
C VAL A 106 -25.92 -8.19 -19.64
N SER A 107 -26.20 -7.75 -18.41
CA SER A 107 -26.33 -6.32 -18.09
C SER A 107 -25.04 -5.55 -18.41
N ALA A 108 -25.15 -4.31 -18.87
CA ALA A 108 -23.98 -3.47 -19.17
C ALA A 108 -23.03 -3.29 -17.95
N LYS A 109 -23.59 -3.31 -16.74
CA LYS A 109 -22.83 -3.24 -15.49
C LYS A 109 -21.99 -4.49 -15.25
N ASP A 110 -22.54 -5.67 -15.52
CA ASP A 110 -21.83 -6.94 -15.35
C ASP A 110 -20.79 -7.15 -16.46
N GLN A 111 -21.08 -6.71 -17.68
CA GLN A 111 -20.09 -6.67 -18.77
C GLN A 111 -18.86 -5.84 -18.36
N LYS A 112 -19.06 -4.64 -17.79
CA LYS A 112 -17.96 -3.80 -17.30
C LYS A 112 -17.16 -4.48 -16.20
N ARG A 113 -17.83 -5.02 -15.18
CA ARG A 113 -17.16 -5.71 -14.06
C ARG A 113 -16.40 -6.97 -14.50
N ALA A 114 -16.94 -7.70 -15.49
CA ALA A 114 -16.26 -8.84 -16.08
C ALA A 114 -14.94 -8.42 -16.75
N LYS A 115 -14.96 -7.29 -17.47
CA LYS A 115 -13.76 -6.70 -18.08
C LYS A 115 -12.72 -6.28 -17.04
N ASP A 116 -13.13 -5.63 -15.95
CA ASP A 116 -12.23 -5.25 -14.85
C ASP A 116 -11.55 -6.50 -14.24
N HIS A 117 -12.28 -7.60 -14.08
CA HIS A 117 -11.72 -8.87 -13.62
C HIS A 117 -10.77 -9.52 -14.63
N TYR A 118 -11.08 -9.46 -15.93
CA TYR A 118 -10.16 -9.92 -16.98
C TYR A 118 -8.84 -9.13 -16.99
N GLU A 119 -8.88 -7.81 -16.89
CA GLU A 119 -7.67 -6.96 -16.81
C GLU A 119 -6.85 -7.25 -15.54
N THR A 120 -7.54 -7.50 -14.42
CA THR A 120 -6.90 -7.95 -13.17
C THR A 120 -6.21 -9.30 -13.35
N ALA A 121 -6.85 -10.25 -14.04
CA ALA A 121 -6.25 -11.55 -14.35
C ALA A 121 -4.99 -11.42 -15.20
N MET A 122 -5.01 -10.54 -16.20
CA MET A 122 -3.84 -10.23 -17.02
C MET A 122 -2.69 -9.66 -16.18
N THR A 123 -3.01 -8.75 -15.24
CA THR A 123 -2.01 -8.21 -14.31
C THR A 123 -1.38 -9.30 -13.45
N TYR A 124 -2.16 -10.24 -12.93
CA TYR A 124 -1.62 -11.37 -12.16
C TYR A 124 -0.78 -12.32 -13.01
N HIS A 125 -1.20 -12.57 -14.26
CA HIS A 125 -0.42 -13.36 -15.20
C HIS A 125 0.95 -12.71 -15.47
N LEU A 126 1.00 -11.40 -15.71
CA LEU A 126 2.25 -10.64 -15.91
C LEU A 126 3.18 -10.70 -14.68
N LYS A 127 2.62 -10.82 -13.48
CA LYS A 127 3.35 -11.01 -12.22
C LYS A 127 3.78 -12.46 -11.96
N GLY A 128 3.46 -13.39 -12.86
CA GLY A 128 3.73 -14.83 -12.70
C GLY A 128 2.73 -15.57 -11.81
N ASP A 129 1.75 -14.88 -11.21
CA ASP A 129 0.73 -15.48 -10.34
C ASP A 129 -0.41 -16.04 -11.19
N ARG A 130 -0.13 -17.16 -11.88
CA ARG A 130 -1.11 -17.87 -12.72
C ARG A 130 -2.37 -18.22 -11.96
N ALA A 131 -2.23 -18.41 -10.67
CA ALA A 131 -3.30 -18.87 -9.84
C ALA A 131 -4.42 -17.85 -9.64
N ARG A 132 -4.04 -16.66 -9.19
CA ARG A 132 -4.99 -15.55 -9.09
C ARG A 132 -5.50 -15.16 -10.48
N ALA A 133 -4.68 -15.29 -11.52
CA ALA A 133 -5.15 -15.10 -12.89
C ALA A 133 -6.31 -16.05 -13.25
N VAL A 134 -6.22 -17.37 -13.00
CA VAL A 134 -7.34 -18.31 -13.23
C VAL A 134 -8.57 -17.93 -12.41
N GLU A 135 -8.39 -17.58 -11.13
CA GLU A 135 -9.49 -17.19 -10.25
C GLU A 135 -10.27 -15.97 -10.80
N PHE A 136 -9.55 -14.93 -11.24
CA PHE A 136 -10.16 -13.73 -11.80
C PHE A 136 -10.75 -13.97 -13.19
N LEU A 137 -10.19 -14.86 -14.01
CA LEU A 137 -10.83 -15.33 -15.24
C LEU A 137 -12.17 -16.01 -14.93
N GLY A 138 -12.25 -16.82 -13.88
CA GLY A 138 -13.51 -17.46 -13.46
C GLY A 138 -14.55 -16.44 -12.96
N LYS A 139 -14.10 -15.41 -12.22
CA LYS A 139 -14.97 -14.29 -11.81
C LYS A 139 -15.51 -13.52 -13.03
N ALA A 140 -14.66 -13.25 -14.01
CA ALA A 140 -15.04 -12.59 -15.25
C ALA A 140 -16.09 -13.41 -16.03
N LEU A 141 -15.84 -14.71 -16.19
CA LEU A 141 -16.74 -15.62 -16.92
C LEU A 141 -18.11 -15.79 -16.24
N ARG A 142 -18.17 -15.79 -14.91
CA ARG A 142 -19.44 -15.84 -14.16
C ARG A 142 -20.30 -14.59 -14.33
N LEU A 143 -19.67 -13.43 -14.47
CA LEU A 143 -20.37 -12.17 -14.69
C LEU A 143 -20.81 -12.00 -16.15
N ASN A 144 -19.97 -12.43 -17.09
CA ASN A 144 -20.26 -12.37 -18.51
C ASN A 144 -19.88 -13.68 -19.22
N PRO A 145 -20.84 -14.62 -19.37
CA PRO A 145 -20.62 -15.89 -20.06
C PRO A 145 -20.19 -15.74 -21.52
N ASN A 146 -20.52 -14.60 -22.16
CA ASN A 146 -20.11 -14.33 -23.54
C ASN A 146 -18.60 -14.15 -23.69
N MET A 147 -17.85 -13.93 -22.59
CA MET A 147 -16.38 -13.89 -22.62
C MET A 147 -15.76 -15.20 -23.10
N ARG A 148 -16.47 -16.33 -23.01
CA ARG A 148 -16.04 -17.60 -23.61
C ARG A 148 -15.78 -17.48 -25.12
N LYS A 149 -16.48 -16.57 -25.80
CA LYS A 149 -16.38 -16.36 -27.26
C LYS A 149 -15.30 -15.34 -27.61
N GLU A 150 -14.77 -14.59 -26.65
CA GLU A 150 -13.75 -13.57 -26.90
C GLU A 150 -12.37 -14.21 -27.10
N GLN A 151 -11.78 -13.99 -28.27
CA GLN A 151 -10.49 -14.57 -28.63
C GLN A 151 -9.37 -14.21 -27.65
N ALA A 152 -9.39 -12.98 -27.12
CA ALA A 152 -8.42 -12.51 -26.13
C ALA A 152 -8.55 -13.27 -24.79
N PHE A 153 -9.78 -13.50 -24.32
CA PHE A 153 -10.06 -14.28 -23.12
C PHE A 153 -9.60 -15.72 -23.26
N MET A 154 -9.92 -16.36 -24.40
CA MET A 154 -9.51 -17.74 -24.72
C MET A 154 -7.98 -17.88 -24.76
N GLY A 155 -7.28 -16.93 -25.39
CA GLY A 155 -5.81 -16.91 -25.45
C GLY A 155 -5.16 -16.80 -24.07
N LEU A 156 -5.67 -15.90 -23.21
CA LEU A 156 -5.18 -15.77 -21.84
C LEU A 156 -5.50 -17.01 -20.99
N ALA A 157 -6.70 -17.58 -21.15
CA ALA A 157 -7.11 -18.81 -20.46
C ALA A 157 -6.15 -19.98 -20.76
N VAL A 158 -5.85 -20.23 -22.03
CA VAL A 158 -4.89 -21.27 -22.45
C VAL A 158 -3.49 -20.97 -21.91
N THR A 159 -3.03 -19.72 -22.00
CA THR A 159 -1.69 -19.33 -21.56
C THR A 159 -1.50 -19.47 -20.05
N VAL A 160 -2.49 -19.06 -19.26
CA VAL A 160 -2.44 -19.09 -17.80
C VAL A 160 -2.54 -20.51 -17.27
N THR A 161 -3.44 -21.32 -17.84
CA THR A 161 -3.69 -22.69 -17.39
C THR A 161 -2.65 -23.69 -17.94
N GLY A 162 -2.11 -23.43 -19.14
CA GLY A 162 -1.27 -24.36 -19.87
C GLY A 162 -2.02 -25.61 -20.36
N LEU A 163 -3.34 -25.52 -20.49
CA LEU A 163 -4.22 -26.58 -20.97
C LEU A 163 -4.73 -26.26 -22.39
N GLN A 164 -5.27 -27.25 -23.09
CA GLN A 164 -6.00 -27.00 -24.33
C GLN A 164 -7.26 -26.17 -24.05
N LEU A 165 -7.79 -25.49 -25.07
CA LEU A 165 -8.84 -24.48 -24.92
C LEU A 165 -10.06 -24.98 -24.14
N GLU A 166 -10.56 -26.16 -24.48
CA GLU A 166 -11.77 -26.71 -23.86
C GLU A 166 -11.54 -27.09 -22.39
N ASP A 167 -10.39 -27.71 -22.08
CA ASP A 167 -9.98 -28.03 -20.71
C ASP A 167 -9.71 -26.78 -19.88
N ALA A 168 -9.11 -25.74 -20.49
CA ALA A 168 -8.84 -24.46 -19.85
C ALA A 168 -10.14 -23.78 -19.44
N LEU A 169 -11.13 -23.74 -20.34
CA LEU A 169 -12.45 -23.17 -20.07
C LEU A 169 -13.20 -23.95 -18.99
N ARG A 170 -13.14 -25.29 -19.04
CA ARG A 170 -13.76 -26.17 -18.03
C ARG A 170 -13.14 -25.97 -16.64
N LEU A 171 -11.82 -25.78 -16.58
CA LEU A 171 -11.10 -25.48 -15.34
C LEU A 171 -11.49 -24.11 -14.77
N ILE A 172 -11.58 -23.09 -15.63
CA ILE A 172 -11.94 -21.72 -15.25
C ILE A 172 -13.39 -21.63 -14.75
N GLU A 173 -14.29 -22.37 -15.38
CA GLU A 173 -15.72 -22.39 -15.04
C GLU A 173 -16.00 -23.10 -13.71
N ASN A 174 -15.17 -24.06 -13.33
CA ASN A 174 -15.34 -24.83 -12.10
C ASN A 174 -14.22 -24.55 -11.07
N PRO A 175 -14.44 -23.63 -10.11
CA PRO A 175 -13.46 -23.29 -9.08
C PRO A 175 -13.03 -24.49 -8.21
N ALA A 176 -13.87 -25.52 -8.10
CA ALA A 176 -13.54 -26.73 -7.34
C ALA A 176 -12.55 -27.64 -8.10
N ALA A 177 -12.58 -27.63 -9.44
CA ALA A 177 -11.61 -28.33 -10.27
C ALA A 177 -10.20 -27.73 -10.13
N TYR A 178 -10.13 -26.43 -9.87
CA TYR A 178 -8.88 -25.71 -9.63
C TYR A 178 -8.15 -26.19 -8.36
N SER A 179 -8.87 -26.43 -7.27
CA SER A 179 -8.27 -27.02 -6.05
C SER A 179 -7.70 -28.43 -6.29
N GLN A 180 -8.30 -29.20 -7.20
CA GLN A 180 -7.82 -30.55 -7.53
C GLN A 180 -6.59 -30.51 -8.45
N LEU A 181 -6.54 -29.57 -9.40
CA LEU A 181 -5.37 -29.37 -10.27
C LEU A 181 -4.13 -28.96 -9.48
N MET A 182 -4.32 -28.26 -8.35
CA MET A 182 -3.26 -27.90 -7.41
C MET A 182 -2.71 -29.06 -6.58
N MET A 183 -3.42 -30.19 -6.54
CA MET A 183 -3.05 -31.38 -5.77
C MET A 183 -2.47 -32.53 -6.63
N MET A 184 -2.35 -32.37 -7.95
CA MET A 184 -1.77 -33.41 -8.81
C MET A 184 -0.26 -33.60 -8.56
N PRO A 185 0.19 -34.81 -8.19
CA PRO A 185 1.60 -35.10 -7.92
C PRO A 185 2.39 -35.17 -9.24
N GLY A 186 3.56 -34.50 -9.31
CA GLY A 186 4.48 -34.56 -10.46
C GLY A 186 4.69 -33.23 -11.19
N ARG A 187 3.82 -32.24 -10.98
CA ARG A 187 4.16 -30.83 -11.22
C ARG A 187 4.56 -30.29 -9.86
N ALA A 188 5.87 -30.14 -9.61
CA ALA A 188 6.31 -29.39 -8.44
C ALA A 188 5.53 -28.07 -8.48
N PRO A 189 4.68 -27.78 -7.48
CA PRO A 189 4.05 -26.47 -7.42
C PRO A 189 5.22 -25.51 -7.53
N SER A 190 5.21 -24.62 -8.54
CA SER A 190 6.13 -23.47 -8.51
C SER A 190 6.05 -22.99 -7.07
N SER A 191 7.19 -22.95 -6.38
CA SER A 191 7.31 -22.85 -4.92
C SER A 191 6.55 -21.65 -4.30
N ASP A 192 5.96 -20.81 -5.15
CA ASP A 192 4.95 -19.81 -4.84
C ASP A 192 3.54 -20.34 -4.49
N PHE A 193 3.14 -21.56 -4.87
CA PHE A 193 1.79 -22.07 -4.56
C PHE A 193 1.72 -22.88 -3.26
N ALA A 194 2.80 -23.56 -2.88
CA ALA A 194 2.96 -24.07 -1.51
C ALA A 194 3.12 -22.93 -0.47
N ARG A 195 3.25 -21.67 -0.95
CA ARG A 195 3.13 -20.43 -0.17
C ARG A 195 1.69 -19.88 -0.12
N LYS A 196 0.68 -20.71 -0.40
CA LYS A 196 -0.74 -20.46 -0.07
C LYS A 196 -1.26 -21.25 1.14
N THR A 197 -0.47 -21.38 2.21
CA THR A 197 -0.97 -20.78 3.45
C THR A 197 -0.94 -19.27 3.22
N PRO A 198 -1.82 -18.42 3.78
CA PRO A 198 -1.69 -16.97 3.65
C PRO A 198 -0.40 -16.54 4.35
N ARG A 199 0.75 -16.77 3.72
CA ARG A 199 2.02 -16.23 4.14
C ARG A 199 1.86 -14.79 3.76
N ALA A 200 1.50 -14.00 4.78
CA ALA A 200 1.61 -12.57 4.82
C ALA A 200 2.65 -12.15 3.80
N THR A 201 2.29 -11.26 2.88
CA THR A 201 3.26 -10.39 2.23
C THR A 201 3.93 -9.62 3.35
N GLY A 202 4.79 -10.30 4.12
CA GLY A 202 5.46 -9.78 5.28
C GLY A 202 6.35 -8.72 4.72
N GLY A 203 6.14 -7.48 5.17
CA GLY A 203 7.09 -6.42 4.89
C GLY A 203 8.49 -6.95 5.14
N SER A 204 9.44 -6.63 4.28
CA SER A 204 10.82 -6.91 4.63
C SER A 204 11.20 -6.03 5.83
N TRP A 205 12.04 -6.55 6.70
CA TRP A 205 12.65 -5.74 7.76
C TRP A 205 13.40 -4.54 7.18
N SER A 206 13.96 -4.66 5.96
CA SER A 206 14.65 -3.57 5.29
C SER A 206 13.73 -2.38 4.98
N GLY A 207 12.52 -2.61 4.44
CA GLY A 207 11.57 -1.53 4.18
C GLY A 207 11.07 -0.90 5.48
N THR A 208 10.70 -1.75 6.44
CA THR A 208 10.15 -1.30 7.72
C THR A 208 11.18 -0.53 8.55
N ALA A 209 12.46 -0.90 8.49
CA ALA A 209 13.53 -0.18 9.18
C ALA A 209 13.74 1.22 8.59
N VAL A 210 13.66 1.37 7.26
CA VAL A 210 13.71 2.69 6.60
C VAL A 210 12.52 3.54 7.03
N ASP A 211 11.32 2.97 7.08
CA ASP A 211 10.12 3.69 7.52
C ASP A 211 10.23 4.14 8.99
N LEU A 212 10.79 3.29 9.86
CA LEU A 212 11.03 3.62 11.28
C LEU A 212 12.09 4.71 11.44
N ALA A 213 13.18 4.66 10.65
CA ALA A 213 14.19 5.70 10.64
C ALA A 213 13.62 7.04 10.15
N LEU A 214 12.75 7.01 9.14
CA LEU A 214 12.04 8.19 8.66
C LEU A 214 11.07 8.74 9.72
N TYR A 215 10.33 7.86 10.41
CA TYR A 215 9.47 8.24 11.53
C TYR A 215 10.24 8.92 12.66
N TRP A 216 11.40 8.35 13.03
CA TRP A 216 12.32 8.92 14.01
C TRP A 216 12.77 10.33 13.62
N LEU A 217 13.16 10.52 12.37
CA LEU A 217 13.60 11.81 11.86
C LEU A 217 12.46 12.84 11.89
N ILE A 218 11.27 12.46 11.40
CA ILE A 218 10.10 13.35 11.36
C ILE A 218 9.70 13.77 12.77
N THR A 219 9.62 12.83 13.71
CA THR A 219 9.28 13.12 15.12
C THR A 219 10.33 14.02 15.77
N THR A 220 11.62 13.77 15.53
CA THR A 220 12.71 14.62 16.04
C THR A 220 12.57 16.05 15.53
N LEU A 221 12.35 16.24 14.22
CA LEU A 221 12.17 17.56 13.62
C LEU A 221 10.91 18.27 14.13
N ALA A 222 9.82 17.53 14.32
CA ALA A 222 8.59 18.07 14.89
C ALA A 222 8.81 18.58 16.33
N TRP A 223 9.54 17.84 17.15
CA TRP A 223 9.91 18.27 18.50
C TRP A 223 10.86 19.46 18.51
N ILE A 224 11.85 19.51 17.61
CA ILE A 224 12.72 20.69 17.47
C ILE A 224 11.89 21.93 17.15
N ALA A 225 10.98 21.83 16.17
CA ALA A 225 10.11 22.94 15.80
C ALA A 225 9.18 23.34 16.97
N PHE A 226 8.60 22.37 17.68
CA PHE A 226 7.78 22.64 18.85
C PHE A 226 8.57 23.33 19.97
N LEU A 227 9.80 22.91 20.26
CA LEU A 227 10.62 23.54 21.31
C LEU A 227 11.00 24.98 20.92
N ILE A 228 11.34 25.23 19.65
CA ILE A 228 11.73 26.57 19.17
C ILE A 228 10.54 27.54 19.13
N PHE A 229 9.40 27.10 18.59
CA PHE A 229 8.25 27.99 18.36
C PHE A 229 7.19 27.90 19.47
N GLY A 230 7.03 26.72 20.06
CA GLY A 230 5.97 26.43 21.02
C GLY A 230 6.29 26.88 22.44
N ILE A 231 7.55 26.79 22.90
CA ILE A 231 7.90 27.24 24.27
C ILE A 231 7.62 28.74 24.43
N ASN A 232 8.05 29.58 23.48
CA ASN A 232 7.80 31.02 23.55
C ASN A 232 6.30 31.35 23.55
N GLY A 233 5.51 30.64 22.73
CA GLY A 233 4.05 30.78 22.73
C GLY A 233 3.42 30.32 24.05
N LEU A 234 3.96 29.27 24.67
CA LEU A 234 3.48 28.77 25.95
C LEU A 234 3.80 29.73 27.11
N ILE A 235 5.01 30.30 27.14
CA ILE A 235 5.40 31.32 28.13
C ILE A 235 4.46 32.52 28.02
N SER A 236 4.28 33.05 26.80
CA SER A 236 3.39 34.20 26.56
C SER A 236 1.96 33.94 27.03
N LEU A 237 1.45 32.72 26.81
CA LEU A 237 0.12 32.33 27.25
C LEU A 237 0.02 32.15 28.77
N MET A 238 1.07 31.63 29.41
CA MET A 238 1.10 31.51 30.86
C MET A 238 1.13 32.88 31.53
N ASP A 239 1.86 33.84 30.97
CA ASP A 239 1.87 35.23 31.44
C ASP A 239 0.49 35.88 31.26
N GLU A 240 -0.15 35.76 30.09
CA GLU A 240 -1.49 36.28 29.85
C GLU A 240 -2.54 35.63 30.77
N TYR A 241 -2.44 34.31 31.00
CA TYR A 241 -3.32 33.61 31.91
C TYR A 241 -3.12 34.05 33.37
N ALA A 242 -1.88 34.22 33.81
CA ALA A 242 -1.55 34.73 35.14
C ALA A 242 -2.11 36.15 35.34
N GLU A 243 -1.99 37.02 34.33
CA GLU A 243 -2.55 38.37 34.36
C GLU A 243 -4.09 38.34 34.39
N SER A 244 -4.72 37.46 33.60
CA SER A 244 -6.19 37.34 33.58
C SER A 244 -6.80 36.78 34.87
N THR A 245 -6.05 35.90 35.56
CA THR A 245 -6.46 35.31 36.84
C THR A 245 -6.11 36.19 38.05
N GLY A 246 -5.21 37.16 37.87
CA GLY A 246 -4.96 38.28 38.77
C GLY A 246 -6.15 39.24 38.86
N SER A 247 -7.31 38.73 39.25
CA SER A 247 -8.49 39.55 39.50
C SER A 247 -8.32 40.25 40.85
N SER A 248 -8.08 41.56 40.81
CA SER A 248 -8.26 42.41 41.98
C SER A 248 -9.74 42.77 42.10
N TYR A 249 -10.32 42.55 43.28
CA TYR A 249 -11.70 42.96 43.57
C TYR A 249 -11.64 44.17 44.49
N THR A 250 -12.01 45.34 43.97
CA THR A 250 -12.20 46.55 44.77
C THR A 250 -13.65 46.62 45.22
N TYR A 251 -13.88 46.72 46.53
CA TYR A 251 -15.18 47.06 47.09
C TYR A 251 -15.04 48.26 48.02
N THR A 252 -16.11 49.02 48.17
CA THR A 252 -16.16 50.13 49.12
C THR A 252 -16.72 49.61 50.44
N ASP A 253 -15.95 49.74 51.52
CA ASP A 253 -16.36 49.37 52.87
C ASP A 253 -17.44 50.33 53.43
N ALA A 254 -18.07 49.98 54.54
CA ALA A 254 -19.15 50.74 55.18
C ALA A 254 -18.77 52.20 55.51
N ASP A 255 -17.48 52.47 55.72
CA ASP A 255 -16.94 53.80 56.03
C ASP A 255 -16.62 54.63 54.75
N GLY A 256 -16.92 54.10 53.56
CA GLY A 256 -16.61 54.74 52.28
C GLY A 256 -15.18 54.52 51.78
N THR A 257 -14.38 53.71 52.48
CA THR A 257 -13.00 53.39 52.09
C THR A 257 -12.99 52.30 51.01
N GLU A 258 -12.30 52.53 49.90
CA GLU A 258 -12.07 51.48 48.90
C GLU A 258 -11.03 50.48 49.43
N VAL A 259 -11.41 49.22 49.52
CA VAL A 259 -10.56 48.09 49.87
C VAL A 259 -10.39 47.22 48.63
N THR A 260 -9.17 47.14 48.12
CA THR A 260 -8.81 46.24 47.02
C THR A 260 -8.26 44.95 47.61
N ILE A 261 -8.98 43.84 47.43
CA ILE A 261 -8.43 42.51 47.70
C ILE A 261 -7.75 42.04 46.43
N GLU A 262 -6.43 42.06 46.46
CA GLU A 262 -5.62 41.39 45.47
C GLU A 262 -5.60 39.92 45.84
N TYR A 263 -6.35 39.09 45.09
CA TYR A 263 -6.16 37.66 45.16
C TYR A 263 -4.81 37.40 44.49
N GLY A 264 -3.72 37.49 45.26
CA GLY A 264 -2.43 37.00 44.81
C GLY A 264 -2.66 35.57 44.35
N SER A 265 -2.45 35.32 43.05
CA SER A 265 -2.42 33.96 42.52
C SER A 265 -1.32 33.25 43.30
N GLY A 266 -1.67 32.56 44.39
CA GLY A 266 -0.72 32.03 45.39
C GLY A 266 0.24 30.98 44.85
N THR A 267 0.22 30.76 43.55
CA THR A 267 1.25 30.14 42.74
C THR A 267 1.71 31.21 41.74
N GLU A 268 2.76 31.96 42.07
CA GLU A 268 3.64 32.46 41.01
C GLU A 268 4.00 31.21 40.21
N LEU A 269 3.42 31.06 39.02
CA LEU A 269 3.83 30.01 38.11
C LEU A 269 5.27 30.33 37.79
N ASP A 270 6.17 29.49 38.28
CA ASP A 270 7.62 29.64 38.15
C ASP A 270 8.01 29.51 36.66
N THR A 271 7.84 30.61 35.92
CA THR A 271 8.19 30.74 34.51
C THR A 271 9.70 30.69 34.31
N GLU A 272 10.51 30.87 35.37
CA GLU A 272 11.97 30.75 35.34
C GLU A 272 12.41 29.41 34.73
N SER A 273 11.70 28.32 35.10
CA SER A 273 11.97 26.99 34.56
C SER A 273 11.71 26.86 33.05
N LEU A 274 10.75 27.61 32.50
CA LEU A 274 10.44 27.63 31.07
C LEU A 274 11.37 28.56 30.30
N GLU A 275 11.78 29.68 30.90
CA GLU A 275 12.79 30.58 30.36
C GLU A 275 14.15 29.88 30.25
N ASP A 276 14.54 29.12 31.28
CA ASP A 276 15.73 28.27 31.25
C ASP A 276 15.67 27.22 30.13
N LEU A 277 14.49 26.66 29.89
CA LEU A 277 14.26 25.71 28.80
C LEU A 277 14.33 26.40 27.43
N ALA A 278 13.81 27.62 27.30
CA ALA A 278 13.91 28.43 26.09
C ALA A 278 15.36 28.89 25.81
N ALA A 279 16.15 29.10 26.87
CA ALA A 279 17.56 29.48 26.80
C ALA A 279 18.49 28.29 26.47
N LEU A 280 17.97 27.07 26.31
CA LEU A 280 18.76 25.91 25.93
C LEU A 280 19.50 26.15 24.62
N SER A 281 20.80 25.83 24.61
CA SER A 281 21.59 25.87 23.39
C SER A 281 21.02 24.94 22.32
N LEU A 282 21.10 25.37 21.04
CA LEU A 282 20.59 24.59 19.91
C LEU A 282 21.10 23.12 19.88
N PRO A 283 22.38 22.81 20.17
CA PRO A 283 22.84 21.43 20.23
C PRO A 283 22.15 20.58 21.31
N LEU A 284 21.88 21.16 22.48
CA LEU A 284 21.21 20.45 23.57
C LEU A 284 19.73 20.20 23.23
N LEU A 285 19.07 21.17 22.61
CA LEU A 285 17.70 21.04 22.12
C LEU A 285 17.57 19.91 21.08
N ILE A 286 18.50 19.84 20.12
CA ILE A 286 18.56 18.75 19.14
C ILE A 286 18.75 17.39 19.84
N GLY A 287 19.63 17.33 20.85
CA GLY A 287 19.87 16.12 21.64
C GLY A 287 18.62 15.63 22.37
N VAL A 288 17.92 16.53 23.08
CA VAL A 288 16.66 16.22 23.76
C VAL A 288 15.60 15.74 22.77
N ALA A 289 15.41 16.47 21.66
CA ALA A 289 14.42 16.10 20.64
C ALA A 289 14.73 14.74 19.99
N ALA A 290 16.00 14.41 19.77
CA ALA A 290 16.40 13.11 19.22
C ALA A 290 16.10 11.95 20.18
N ILE A 291 16.29 12.15 21.49
CA ILE A 291 15.92 11.18 22.54
C ILE A 291 14.41 10.97 22.55
N VAL A 292 13.63 12.06 22.51
CA VAL A 292 12.16 11.98 22.47
C VAL A 292 11.66 11.30 21.18
N GLY A 293 12.27 11.61 20.03
CA GLY A 293 12.00 10.92 18.77
C GLY A 293 12.27 9.42 18.88
N LEU A 294 13.39 9.02 19.51
CA LEU A 294 13.73 7.61 19.70
C LEU A 294 12.72 6.92 20.63
N GLY A 295 12.35 7.58 21.73
CA GLY A 295 11.28 7.13 22.62
C GLY A 295 9.95 6.93 21.89
N SER A 296 9.63 7.82 20.94
CA SER A 296 8.43 7.73 20.11
C SER A 296 8.45 6.50 19.18
N VAL A 297 9.60 6.17 18.59
CA VAL A 297 9.79 4.96 17.78
C VAL A 297 9.59 3.70 18.62
N LEU A 298 10.21 3.65 19.80
CA LEU A 298 10.07 2.53 20.74
C LEU A 298 8.61 2.38 21.20
N GLY A 299 7.96 3.49 21.55
CA GLY A 299 6.54 3.53 21.90
C GLY A 299 5.66 2.99 20.79
N LEU A 300 5.90 3.38 19.54
CA LEU A 300 5.16 2.89 18.37
C LEU A 300 5.34 1.37 18.16
N ILE A 301 6.57 0.86 18.32
CA ILE A 301 6.89 -0.57 18.22
C ILE A 301 6.14 -1.36 19.30
N ILE A 302 6.24 -0.91 20.55
CA ILE A 302 5.59 -1.55 21.71
C ILE A 302 4.06 -1.53 21.55
N GLN A 303 3.50 -0.37 21.18
CA GLN A 303 2.07 -0.23 20.95
C GLN A 303 1.57 -1.11 19.80
N SER A 304 2.28 -1.12 18.67
CA SER A 304 1.97 -1.97 17.52
C SER A 304 1.97 -3.45 17.92
N TYR A 305 2.94 -3.86 18.75
CA TYR A 305 3.01 -5.24 19.24
C TYR A 305 1.85 -5.61 20.17
N ALA A 306 1.45 -4.72 21.08
CA ALA A 306 0.27 -4.96 21.92
C ALA A 306 -1.03 -5.08 21.10
N VAL A 307 -1.19 -4.23 20.07
CA VAL A 307 -2.32 -4.34 19.14
C VAL A 307 -2.25 -5.66 18.34
N HIS A 308 -1.06 -6.11 17.94
CA HIS A 308 -0.87 -7.41 17.30
C HIS A 308 -1.31 -8.57 18.20
N LEU A 309 -0.92 -8.56 19.48
CA LEU A 309 -1.33 -9.57 20.45
C LEU A 309 -2.85 -9.61 20.61
N ALA A 310 -3.49 -8.44 20.76
CA ALA A 310 -4.95 -8.36 20.83
C ALA A 310 -5.62 -8.89 19.54
N ALA A 311 -5.12 -8.48 18.36
CA ALA A 311 -5.67 -8.89 17.08
C ALA A 311 -5.53 -10.40 16.83
N THR A 312 -4.40 -11.00 17.17
CA THR A 312 -4.12 -12.42 16.89
C THR A 312 -4.68 -13.36 17.96
N MET A 313 -4.51 -13.03 19.24
CA MET A 313 -4.90 -13.92 20.34
C MET A 313 -6.41 -13.89 20.61
N ILE A 314 -7.04 -12.71 20.50
CA ILE A 314 -8.44 -12.52 20.89
C ILE A 314 -9.35 -12.54 19.67
N LEU A 315 -8.96 -11.83 18.61
CA LEU A 315 -9.78 -11.64 17.43
C LEU A 315 -9.46 -12.60 16.28
N LYS A 316 -8.48 -13.50 16.46
CA LYS A 316 -8.07 -14.54 15.49
C LYS A 316 -7.61 -13.99 14.13
N GLY A 317 -6.88 -12.88 14.14
CA GLY A 317 -6.35 -12.25 12.92
C GLY A 317 -5.22 -13.05 12.31
N ASP A 318 -5.09 -13.03 10.98
CA ASP A 318 -4.21 -13.94 10.23
C ASP A 318 -2.94 -13.29 9.67
N ASN A 319 -2.56 -12.10 10.16
CA ASN A 319 -1.38 -11.37 9.67
C ASN A 319 -0.20 -11.41 10.67
N SER A 320 1.01 -11.24 10.15
CA SER A 320 2.21 -11.11 10.95
C SER A 320 2.34 -9.70 11.52
N TRP A 321 2.98 -9.58 12.70
CA TRP A 321 3.29 -8.28 13.30
C TRP A 321 4.06 -7.37 12.34
N LEU A 322 5.04 -7.92 11.61
CA LEU A 322 5.81 -7.15 10.63
C LEU A 322 4.95 -6.65 9.46
N GLY A 323 3.95 -7.43 9.04
CA GLY A 323 2.97 -7.02 8.04
C GLY A 323 2.00 -5.94 8.52
N GLN A 324 1.75 -5.85 9.83
CA GLN A 324 1.08 -4.69 10.43
C GLN A 324 2.03 -3.50 10.45
N LEU A 325 3.25 -3.68 10.98
CA LEU A 325 4.22 -2.61 11.18
C LEU A 325 4.55 -1.87 9.88
N SER A 326 4.71 -2.59 8.76
CA SER A 326 4.96 -1.99 7.44
C SER A 326 3.80 -1.15 6.89
N LYS A 327 2.58 -1.31 7.39
CA LYS A 327 1.43 -0.46 7.06
C LYS A 327 1.24 0.66 8.08
N TYR A 328 1.57 0.36 9.34
CA TYR A 328 1.34 1.23 10.48
C TYR A 328 2.33 2.40 10.52
N VAL A 329 3.63 2.13 10.30
CA VAL A 329 4.68 3.16 10.42
C VAL A 329 4.52 4.26 9.37
N PRO A 330 4.37 4.00 8.06
CA PRO A 330 4.20 5.07 7.08
C PRO A 330 2.96 5.94 7.33
N TYR A 331 1.88 5.32 7.82
CA TYR A 331 0.67 6.04 8.20
C TYR A 331 0.93 6.99 9.37
N HIS A 332 1.58 6.53 10.45
CA HIS A 332 1.94 7.37 11.58
C HIS A 332 2.90 8.49 11.18
N SER A 333 3.91 8.21 10.35
CA SER A 333 4.81 9.24 9.80
C SER A 333 4.05 10.34 9.07
N GLY A 334 3.08 9.98 8.23
CA GLY A 334 2.25 10.94 7.52
C GLY A 334 1.39 11.79 8.46
N VAL A 335 0.75 11.17 9.46
CA VAL A 335 -0.07 11.89 10.45
C VAL A 335 0.79 12.82 11.29
N THR A 336 1.92 12.36 11.83
CA THR A 336 2.81 13.18 12.65
C THR A 336 3.30 14.40 11.88
N LEU A 337 3.66 14.25 10.60
CA LEU A 337 4.07 15.37 9.76
C LEU A 337 2.96 16.41 9.60
N VAL A 338 1.73 15.96 9.32
CA VAL A 338 0.57 16.86 9.18
C VAL A 338 0.24 17.55 10.50
N MET A 339 0.23 16.81 11.62
CA MET A 339 -0.06 17.36 12.94
C MET A 339 1.01 18.35 13.39
N ALA A 340 2.30 18.08 13.11
CA ALA A 340 3.38 19.01 13.38
C ALA A 340 3.22 20.31 12.58
N ALA A 341 2.89 20.21 11.28
CA ALA A 341 2.64 21.38 10.44
C ALA A 341 1.43 22.20 10.94
N ILE A 342 0.34 21.54 11.31
CA ILE A 342 -0.85 22.19 11.90
C ILE A 342 -0.49 22.88 13.22
N LEU A 343 0.29 22.22 14.09
CA LEU A 343 0.69 22.78 15.38
C LEU A 343 1.59 24.01 15.21
N ILE A 344 2.58 23.95 14.31
CA ILE A 344 3.45 25.10 14.02
C ILE A 344 2.64 26.26 13.44
N LEU A 345 1.76 26.00 12.48
CA LEU A 345 0.88 27.03 11.90
C LEU A 345 -0.02 27.65 12.97
N PHE A 346 -0.56 26.82 13.86
CA PHE A 346 -1.40 27.27 14.95
C PHE A 346 -0.62 28.16 15.93
N LEU A 347 0.54 27.72 16.39
CA LEU A 347 1.39 28.49 17.30
C LEU A 347 1.73 29.86 16.69
N ALA A 348 2.04 29.89 15.38
CA ALA A 348 2.32 31.12 14.66
C ALA A 348 1.11 32.07 14.51
N LEU A 349 -0.11 31.53 14.40
CA LEU A 349 -1.34 32.32 14.22
C LEU A 349 -2.03 32.70 15.54
N SER A 350 -1.75 32.00 16.63
CA SER A 350 -2.47 32.18 17.89
C SER A 350 -2.12 33.50 18.59
N GLU A 351 -0.91 34.03 18.39
CA GLU A 351 -0.40 35.25 19.06
C GLU A 351 -0.66 35.27 20.60
N GLY A 352 -0.80 34.10 21.23
CA GLY A 352 -1.14 33.98 22.66
C GLY A 352 -2.64 33.96 22.98
N SER A 353 -3.52 34.31 22.04
CA SER A 353 -4.96 34.46 22.29
C SER A 353 -5.62 33.21 22.88
N PRO A 354 -6.26 33.30 24.06
CA PRO A 354 -6.88 32.17 24.74
C PRO A 354 -8.10 31.61 23.99
N ASP A 355 -8.84 32.45 23.27
CA ASP A 355 -9.99 32.02 22.47
C ASP A 355 -9.57 31.13 21.30
N ILE A 356 -8.48 31.49 20.62
CA ILE A 356 -7.91 30.72 19.50
C ILE A 356 -7.40 29.36 20.00
N MET A 357 -6.78 29.33 21.18
CA MET A 357 -6.38 28.11 21.89
C MET A 357 -7.53 27.16 22.19
N LEU A 358 -8.66 27.68 22.68
CA LEU A 358 -9.84 26.86 22.98
C LEU A 358 -10.40 26.21 21.71
N VAL A 359 -10.56 27.00 20.63
CA VAL A 359 -11.04 26.51 19.34
C VAL A 359 -10.10 25.45 18.77
N PHE A 360 -8.80 25.68 18.86
CA PHE A 360 -7.81 24.73 18.37
C PHE A 360 -7.79 23.43 19.18
N SER A 361 -7.91 23.50 20.50
CA SER A 361 -8.02 22.33 21.37
C SER A 361 -9.25 21.48 21.00
N PHE A 362 -10.37 22.13 20.67
CA PHE A 362 -11.57 21.45 20.17
C PHE A 362 -11.32 20.78 18.81
N ILE A 363 -10.65 21.47 17.87
CA ILE A 363 -10.29 20.92 16.55
C ILE A 363 -9.35 19.70 16.71
N LEU A 364 -8.32 19.80 17.56
CA LEU A 364 -7.39 18.71 17.85
C LEU A 364 -8.10 17.50 18.49
N THR A 365 -9.10 17.76 19.34
CA THR A 365 -9.92 16.70 19.93
C THR A 365 -10.68 15.93 18.85
N ILE A 366 -11.32 16.62 17.90
CA ILE A 366 -12.00 15.98 16.77
C ILE A 366 -11.00 15.26 15.85
N ALA A 367 -9.86 15.89 15.55
CA ALA A 367 -8.81 15.31 14.72
C ALA A 367 -8.25 14.02 15.35
N SER A 368 -8.07 13.99 16.67
CA SER A 368 -7.59 12.80 17.38
C SER A 368 -8.60 11.63 17.30
N LEU A 369 -9.90 11.91 17.39
CA LEU A 369 -10.94 10.89 17.16
C LEU A 369 -10.88 10.33 15.73
N GLY A 370 -10.75 11.21 14.73
CA GLY A 370 -10.59 10.82 13.34
C GLY A 370 -9.33 9.95 13.12
N TYR A 371 -8.23 10.34 13.76
CA TYR A 371 -7.00 9.57 13.76
C TYR A 371 -7.17 8.16 14.33
N TYR A 372 -7.88 7.98 15.45
CA TYR A 372 -8.14 6.64 16.00
C TYR A 372 -9.00 5.78 15.06
N VAL A 373 -10.00 6.37 14.41
CA VAL A 373 -10.84 5.66 13.42
C VAL A 373 -10.00 5.21 12.22
N VAL A 374 -9.16 6.09 11.67
CA VAL A 374 -8.30 5.71 10.54
C VAL A 374 -7.26 4.67 10.95
N THR A 375 -6.69 4.79 12.15
CA THR A 375 -5.80 3.78 12.71
C THR A 375 -6.50 2.42 12.81
N ALA A 376 -7.74 2.38 13.29
CA ALA A 376 -8.55 1.16 13.32
C ALA A 376 -8.81 0.57 11.93
N LEU A 377 -9.02 1.42 10.91
CA LEU A 377 -9.14 0.98 9.51
C LEU A 377 -7.84 0.37 8.98
N VAL A 378 -6.69 0.98 9.29
CA VAL A 378 -5.37 0.46 8.89
C VAL A 378 -5.12 -0.90 9.56
N VAL A 379 -5.42 -1.03 10.85
CA VAL A 379 -5.31 -2.29 11.59
C VAL A 379 -6.30 -3.34 11.04
N GLY A 380 -7.56 -2.97 10.80
CA GLY A 380 -8.56 -3.87 10.21
C GLY A 380 -8.12 -4.40 8.85
N LYS A 381 -7.61 -3.53 7.97
CA LYS A 381 -7.01 -3.91 6.68
C LYS A 381 -5.72 -4.73 6.84
N ALA A 382 -5.01 -4.60 7.95
CA ALA A 382 -3.83 -5.42 8.22
C ALA A 382 -4.24 -6.86 8.57
N TYR A 383 -5.32 -7.06 9.35
CA TYR A 383 -5.74 -8.37 9.85
C TYR A 383 -6.98 -8.96 9.17
N ASN A 384 -7.41 -8.39 8.04
CA ASN A 384 -8.63 -8.78 7.33
C ASN A 384 -9.90 -8.71 8.19
N PHE A 385 -9.96 -7.74 9.10
CA PHE A 385 -11.12 -7.48 9.94
C PHE A 385 -11.95 -6.29 9.46
N GLY A 386 -13.19 -6.23 9.94
CA GLY A 386 -13.99 -5.01 9.88
C GLY A 386 -13.47 -3.90 10.80
N VAL A 387 -13.95 -2.67 10.58
CA VAL A 387 -13.56 -1.47 11.35
C VAL A 387 -13.75 -1.65 12.85
N PHE A 388 -14.88 -2.24 13.25
CA PHE A 388 -15.23 -2.47 14.65
C PHE A 388 -14.18 -3.34 15.37
N SER A 389 -13.76 -4.44 14.76
CA SER A 389 -12.70 -5.29 15.29
C SER A 389 -11.34 -4.59 15.31
N GLY A 390 -11.08 -3.71 14.34
CA GLY A 390 -9.92 -2.80 14.38
C GLY A 390 -9.92 -1.91 15.63
N CYS A 391 -11.04 -1.23 15.92
CA CYS A 391 -11.19 -0.41 17.13
C CYS A 391 -11.01 -1.25 18.39
N LEU A 392 -11.65 -2.43 18.45
CA LEU A 392 -11.57 -3.33 19.59
C LEU A 392 -10.14 -3.83 19.84
N SER A 393 -9.37 -4.11 18.78
CA SER A 393 -7.97 -4.50 18.91
C SER A 393 -7.08 -3.39 19.46
N ILE A 394 -7.34 -2.12 19.08
CA ILE A 394 -6.63 -0.95 19.62
C ILE A 394 -6.96 -0.75 21.10
N PHE A 395 -8.24 -0.84 21.45
CA PHE A 395 -8.70 -0.71 22.83
C PHE A 395 -8.10 -1.78 23.75
N ILE A 396 -8.19 -3.06 23.36
CA ILE A 396 -7.60 -4.16 24.14
C ILE A 396 -6.08 -4.05 24.18
N GLY A 397 -5.43 -3.70 23.06
CA GLY A 397 -3.99 -3.44 23.01
C GLY A 397 -3.58 -2.36 24.02
N GLY A 398 -4.37 -1.28 24.14
CA GLY A 398 -4.17 -0.23 25.15
C GLY A 398 -4.29 -0.75 26.58
N LEU A 399 -5.29 -1.59 26.89
CA LEU A 399 -5.43 -2.21 28.21
C LEU A 399 -4.23 -3.11 28.57
N ILE A 400 -3.72 -3.88 27.61
CA ILE A 400 -2.53 -4.72 27.78
C ILE A 400 -1.32 -3.85 28.15
N LEU A 401 -1.11 -2.73 27.44
CA LEU A 401 -0.01 -1.81 27.73
C LEU A 401 -0.15 -1.16 29.10
N GLN A 402 -1.36 -0.73 29.47
CA GLN A 402 -1.59 -0.11 30.77
C GLN A 402 -1.32 -1.09 31.92
N ALA A 403 -1.77 -2.35 31.77
CA ALA A 403 -1.49 -3.38 32.76
C ALA A 403 0.03 -3.63 32.89
N PHE A 404 0.74 -3.73 31.77
CA PHE A 404 2.19 -3.88 31.76
C PHE A 404 2.90 -2.70 32.43
N ALA A 405 2.50 -1.45 32.12
CA ALA A 405 3.04 -0.25 32.74
C ALA A 405 2.82 -0.22 34.25
N CYS A 406 1.62 -0.58 34.74
CA CYS A 406 1.33 -0.69 36.17
C CYS A 406 2.24 -1.72 36.88
N ILE A 407 2.47 -2.88 36.26
CA ILE A 407 3.36 -3.91 36.80
C ILE A 407 4.80 -3.40 36.88
N CYS A 408 5.31 -2.78 35.81
CA CYS A 408 6.65 -2.18 35.80
C CYS A 408 6.81 -1.09 36.86
N GLY A 409 5.80 -0.22 37.00
CA GLY A 409 5.79 0.83 38.03
C GLY A 409 5.82 0.26 39.44
N PHE A 410 5.05 -0.79 39.73
CA PHE A 410 5.05 -1.45 41.03
C PHE A 410 6.41 -2.10 41.35
N LEU A 411 7.04 -2.76 40.36
CA LEU A 411 8.36 -3.37 40.52
C LEU A 411 9.46 -2.34 40.76
N MET A 412 9.43 -1.21 40.04
CA MET A 412 10.39 -0.13 40.23
C MET A 412 10.19 0.58 41.57
N GLY A 413 8.95 0.93 41.93
CA GLY A 413 8.64 1.57 43.21
C GLY A 413 8.99 0.68 44.41
N GLY A 414 8.73 -0.62 44.32
CA GLY A 414 9.13 -1.59 45.33
C GLY A 414 10.64 -1.69 45.50
N ALA A 415 11.41 -1.65 44.41
CA ALA A 415 12.87 -1.62 44.47
C ALA A 415 13.42 -0.36 45.14
N SER A 416 12.83 0.81 44.86
CA SER A 416 13.19 2.07 45.51
C SER A 416 12.89 2.06 47.02
N ALA A 417 11.74 1.50 47.42
CA ALA A 417 11.37 1.37 48.83
C ALA A 417 12.31 0.44 49.61
N LEU A 418 12.76 -0.66 48.99
CA LEU A 418 13.72 -1.59 49.60
C LEU A 418 15.14 -1.01 49.64
N GLY A 419 15.54 -0.22 48.64
CA GLY A 419 16.85 0.47 48.62
C GLY A 419 16.97 1.58 49.66
N GLY A 420 15.87 2.31 49.94
CA GLY A 420 15.85 3.35 50.96
C GLY A 420 15.92 2.82 52.40
N ALA A 421 15.44 1.59 52.64
CA ALA A 421 15.45 0.97 53.97
C ALA A 421 16.83 0.43 54.41
N GLY A 422 17.83 0.41 53.51
CA GLY A 422 19.19 -0.07 53.80
C GLY A 422 20.24 1.03 54.00
N VAL A 423 19.84 2.31 53.98
CA VAL A 423 20.75 3.47 54.11
C VAL A 423 20.43 4.30 55.38
N GLN A 424 19.60 3.76 56.28
CA GLN A 424 19.49 4.23 57.67
C GLN A 424 20.20 3.26 58.60
#